data_AF-A0A3C0T956-F1
#
_entry.id   AF-A0A3C0T956-F1
#
_cell.length_a   1.000
_cell.length_b   1.000
_cell.length_c   1.000
_cell.angle_alpha   90.00
_cell.angle_beta   90.00
_cell.angle_gamma   90.00
#
_symmetry.space_group_name_H-M   'P 1'
#
loop_
_entity.id
_entity.type
_entity.pdbx_description
1 polymer ?
#
loop_
_entity_poly.entity_id
_entity_poly.type
_entity_poly.pdbx_seq_one_letter_code
_entity_poly.pdbx_strand_id
1 'polypeptide(L)' 'MQIPWQSLSDSALTGVIQEFVLREGTEYGPSDVLLERKVDQVLTQIKAGKVGIFYDSDAGTTTLRELEA' A
#
# COMPACT_ATOMS: atom_id res chain seq x y z
N MET A 1 8.09 1.46 -12.30
CA MET A 1 8.39 0.02 -12.50
C MET A 1 7.65 -0.81 -11.46
N GLN A 2 6.95 -1.88 -11.84
CA GLN A 2 6.35 -2.78 -10.85
C GLN A 2 7.44 -3.64 -10.19
N ILE A 3 7.44 -3.71 -8.87
CA ILE A 3 8.37 -4.53 -8.08
C ILE A 3 7.61 -5.50 -7.18
N PRO A 4 8.19 -6.67 -6.85
CA PRO A 4 7.57 -7.58 -5.90
C PRO A 4 7.54 -6.95 -4.51
N TRP A 5 6.45 -7.17 -3.77
CA TRP A 5 6.30 -6.67 -2.40
C TRP A 5 7.36 -7.18 -1.43
N GLN A 6 7.92 -8.36 -1.73
CA GLN A 6 9.03 -8.97 -0.98
C GLN A 6 10.36 -8.20 -1.14
N SER A 7 10.48 -7.28 -2.10
CA SER A 7 11.66 -6.42 -2.22
C SER A 7 11.64 -5.23 -1.27
N LEU A 8 10.51 -4.92 -0.63
CA LEU A 8 10.41 -3.89 0.39
C LEU A 8 10.63 -4.50 1.77
N SER A 9 11.34 -3.78 2.65
CA SER A 9 11.37 -4.09 4.08
C SER A 9 9.98 -3.93 4.68
N ASP A 10 9.65 -4.66 5.77
CA ASP A 10 8.34 -4.59 6.43
C ASP A 10 7.90 -3.15 6.75
N SER A 11 8.83 -2.31 7.21
CA SER A 11 8.56 -0.89 7.51
C SER A 11 8.22 -0.09 6.26
N ALA A 12 8.92 -0.34 5.14
CA ALA A 12 8.66 0.34 3.88
C ALA A 12 7.33 -0.11 3.28
N LEU A 13 7.05 -1.41 3.29
CA LEU A 13 5.78 -1.98 2.86
C LEU A 13 4.61 -1.42 3.67
N THR A 14 4.74 -1.40 5.00
CA THR A 14 3.71 -0.83 5.88
C THR A 14 3.50 0.65 5.61
N GLY A 15 4.58 1.43 5.43
CA GLY A 15 4.49 2.86 5.14
C GLY A 15 3.76 3.16 3.83
N VAL A 16 4.07 2.43 2.75
CA VAL A 16 3.37 2.62 1.46
C VAL A 16 1.92 2.19 1.52
N ILE A 17 1.60 1.11 2.26
CA ILE A 17 0.22 0.67 2.48
C ILE A 17 -0.56 1.71 3.28
N GLN A 18 0.03 2.26 4.34
CA GLN A 18 -0.58 3.34 5.10
C GLN A 18 -0.84 4.54 4.20
N GLU A 19 0.15 5.00 3.43
CA GLU A 19 -0.03 6.14 2.52
C GLU A 19 -1.17 5.91 1.52
N PHE A 20 -1.27 4.71 0.96
CA PHE A 20 -2.33 4.33 0.04
C PHE A 20 -3.71 4.38 0.71
N VAL A 21 -3.83 3.79 1.90
CA VAL A 21 -5.06 3.83 2.72
C VAL A 21 -5.43 5.25 3.12
N LEU A 22 -4.45 6.10 3.44
CA LEU A 22 -4.65 7.51 3.79
C LEU A 22 -5.12 8.32 2.59
N ARG A 23 -4.68 8.01 1.37
CA ARG A 23 -5.12 8.70 0.14
C ARG A 23 -6.53 8.32 -0.29
N GLU A 24 -6.94 7.06 -0.11
CA GLU A 24 -8.31 6.61 -0.41
C GLU A 24 -9.31 6.97 0.70
N GLY A 25 -8.85 7.08 1.95
CA GLY A 25 -9.70 7.40 3.10
C GLY A 25 -10.01 8.88 3.20
N THR A 26 -11.18 9.31 2.72
CA THR A 26 -11.73 10.66 2.98
C THR A 26 -12.22 10.86 4.42
N GLU A 27 -12.02 9.89 5.31
CA GLU A 27 -12.56 9.90 6.68
C GLU A 27 -11.44 9.70 7.72
N TYR A 28 -10.95 10.83 8.23
CA TYR A 28 -10.20 10.85 9.47
C TYR A 28 -11.19 10.80 10.64
N GLY A 29 -11.29 9.64 11.30
CA GLY A 29 -11.95 9.45 12.58
C GLY A 29 -11.00 8.77 13.58
N PRO A 30 -11.24 8.88 14.91
CA PRO A 30 -10.31 8.45 15.96
C PRO A 30 -10.30 6.93 16.13
N SER A 31 -9.76 6.20 15.17
CA SER A 31 -9.64 4.75 15.26
C SER A 31 -8.40 4.27 14.53
N ASP A 32 -7.25 4.30 15.21
CA ASP A 32 -6.03 3.57 14.82
C ASP A 32 -6.33 2.11 14.42
N VAL A 33 -7.36 1.51 15.03
CA VAL A 33 -7.86 0.15 14.70
C VAL A 33 -8.33 0.03 13.25
N LEU A 34 -8.96 1.06 12.67
CA LEU A 34 -9.41 1.03 11.27
C LEU A 34 -8.22 1.05 10.30
N LEU A 35 -7.15 1.78 10.65
CA LEU A 35 -5.94 1.86 9.84
C LEU A 35 -5.26 0.49 9.79
N GLU A 36 -5.03 -0.15 10.94
CA GLU A 36 -4.42 -1.49 11.02
C GLU A 36 -5.23 -2.53 10.24
N ARG A 37 -6.58 -2.46 10.32
CA ARG A 37 -7.47 -3.36 9.57
C ARG A 37 -7.43 -3.11 8.08
N LYS A 38 -7.33 -1.85 7.63
CA LYS A 38 -7.17 -1.53 6.21
C LYS A 38 -5.79 -1.94 5.69
N VAL A 39 -4.73 -1.81 6.50
CA VAL A 39 -3.39 -2.29 6.15
C VAL A 39 -3.39 -3.79 5.86
N ASP A 40 -4.02 -4.59 6.73
CA ASP A 40 -4.14 -6.05 6.52
C ASP A 40 -4.95 -6.41 5.26
N GLN A 41 -6.03 -5.66 4.98
CA GLN A 41 -6.83 -5.83 3.77
C GLN A 41 -6.02 -5.53 2.50
N VAL A 42 -5.31 -4.40 2.46
CA VAL A 42 -4.46 -4.05 1.31
C VAL A 42 -3.33 -5.06 1.14
N LEU A 43 -2.72 -5.52 2.23
CA LEU A 43 -1.70 -6.57 2.16
C LEU A 43 -2.26 -7.86 1.54
N THR A 44 -3.50 -8.22 1.87
CA THR A 44 -4.19 -9.36 1.26
C THR A 44 -4.44 -9.14 -0.24
N GLN A 45 -4.82 -7.93 -0.65
CA GLN A 45 -4.99 -7.57 -2.06
C GLN A 45 -3.67 -7.62 -2.84
N ILE A 46 -2.57 -7.16 -2.24
CA ILE A 46 -1.22 -7.26 -2.82
C ILE A 46 -0.85 -8.73 -3.04
N LYS A 47 -1.08 -9.60 -2.04
CA LYS A 47 -0.84 -11.04 -2.15
C LYS A 47 -1.74 -11.72 -3.19
N ALA A 48 -2.97 -11.24 -3.35
CA ALA A 48 -3.91 -11.71 -4.36
C ALA A 48 -3.63 -11.19 -5.78
N GLY A 49 -2.64 -10.30 -5.96
CA GLY A 49 -2.32 -9.69 -7.25
C GLY A 49 -3.33 -8.63 -7.70
N LYS A 50 -4.18 -8.13 -6.79
CA LYS A 50 -5.13 -7.04 -7.06
C LYS A 50 -4.51 -5.66 -6.91
N VAL A 51 -3.43 -5.54 -6.12
CA VAL A 51 -2.68 -4.30 -5.91
C VAL A 51 -1.22 -4.56 -6.20
N GLY A 52 -0.60 -3.69 -7.00
CA GLY A 52 0.81 -3.74 -7.36
C GLY A 52 1.60 -2.64 -6.68
N ILE A 53 2.87 -2.91 -6.36
CA ILE A 53 3.82 -1.91 -5.89
C ILE A 53 4.60 -1.39 -7.08
N PHE A 54 4.63 -0.07 -7.22
CA PHE A 54 5.35 0.63 -8.26
C PHE A 54 6.44 1.50 -7.66
N TYR A 55 7.68 1.18 -7.98
CA TYR A 55 8.83 2.00 -7.68
C TYR A 55 9.13 2.95 -8.84
N ASP A 56 9.31 4.23 -8.52
CA ASP A 56 9.76 5.25 -9.43
C ASP A 56 11.21 5.62 -9.11
N SER A 57 12.12 5.27 -10.02
CA SER A 57 13.57 5.50 -9.83
C SER A 57 13.97 6.96 -10.05
N ASP A 58 13.15 7.74 -10.75
CA ASP A 58 13.43 9.15 -11.05
C ASP A 58 13.09 10.03 -9.84
N ALA A 59 11.91 9.81 -9.26
CA ALA A 59 11.44 10.46 -8.04
C ALA A 59 11.99 9.80 -6.76
N GLY A 60 12.49 8.56 -6.85
CA GLY A 60 12.91 7.77 -5.69
C GLY A 60 11.75 7.40 -4.76
N THR A 61 10.53 7.30 -5.29
CA THR A 61 9.30 7.07 -4.51
C THR A 61 8.70 5.71 -4.78
N THR A 62 7.99 5.17 -3.79
CA THR A 62 7.26 3.89 -3.91
C THR A 62 5.78 4.16 -3.72
N THR A 63 4.96 3.71 -4.66
CA THR A 63 3.51 3.92 -4.63
C THR A 63 2.76 2.61 -4.86
N LEU A 64 1.57 2.49 -4.28
CA LEU A 64 0.64 1.39 -4.54
C LEU A 64 -0.39 1.82 -5.57
N ARG A 65 -0.78 0.87 -6.43
CA ARG A 65 -1.86 1.06 -7.41
C ARG A 65 -2.66 -0.22 -7.54
N GLU A 66 -3.97 -0.08 -7.67
CA GLU A 66 -4.85 -1.20 -8.02
C GLU A 66 -4.51 -1.66 -9.44
N LEU A 67 -4.44 -2.98 -9.60
CA LEU A 67 -4.29 -3.64 -10.89
C LEU A 67 -5.71 -3.99 -11.34
N GLU A 68 -6.29 -3.12 -12.18
CA GLU A 68 -7.57 -3.40 -12.81
C GLU A 68 -7.42 -4.68 -13.66
N ALA A 69 -8.32 -5.65 -13.44
CA ALA A 69 -8.36 -6.92 -14.16
C ALA A 69 -9.07 -6.78 -15.51
#